data_AF-A0A2W2MHN7-F1
#
_entry.id   AF-A0A2W2MHN7-F1
#
_cell.length_a   1.000
_cell.length_b   1.000
_cell.length_c   1.000
_cell.angle_alpha   90.00
_cell.angle_beta   90.00
_cell.angle_gamma   90.00
#
_symmetry.space_group_name_H-M   'P 1'
#
loop_
_entity.id
_entity.type
_entity.pdbx_description
1 polymer ?
#
loop_
_entity_poly.entity_id
_entity_poly.type
_entity_poly.pdbx_seq_one_letter_code
_entity_poly.pdbx_strand_id
1 'polypeptide(L)' 'NPPSPDTRRLFTECLDLITTPVVDDVADGEPAALARLWAADEALRAQPEDRHRADALLEMIATFVEDYGR' A
#
# COMPACT_ATOMS: atom_id res chain seq x y z
N ASN A 1 7.25 6.85 20.42
CA ASN A 1 7.51 7.91 19.44
C ASN A 1 6.40 7.95 18.41
N PRO A 2 5.84 9.13 18.10
CA PRO A 2 4.85 9.25 17.04
C PRO A 2 5.52 9.02 15.68
N PRO A 3 4.79 8.48 14.69
CA PRO A 3 5.30 8.26 13.34
C PRO A 3 5.72 9.59 12.70
N SER A 4 6.72 9.54 11.83
CA SER A 4 7.17 10.70 11.06
C SER A 4 6.03 11.25 10.17
N PRO A 5 6.08 12.53 9.76
CA PRO A 5 5.08 13.09 8.84
C PRO A 5 4.98 12.29 7.52
N ASP A 6 6.10 11.83 6.97
CA ASP A 6 6.13 11.05 5.73
C ASP A 6 5.53 9.65 5.94
N THR A 7 5.83 9.01 7.07
CA THR A 7 5.22 7.73 7.43
C THR A 7 3.72 7.86 7.64
N ARG A 8 3.24 8.95 8.24
CA ARG A 8 1.79 9.21 8.36
C ARG A 8 1.13 9.39 7.00
N ARG A 9 1.79 10.09 6.07
CA ARG A 9 1.27 10.30 4.72
C ARG A 9 1.15 8.98 3.95
N LEU A 10 2.19 8.15 3.95
CA LEU A 10 2.15 6.82 3.35
C LEU A 10 1.11 5.92 4.02
N PHE A 11 0.93 6.02 5.34
CA PHE A 11 -0.09 5.26 6.04
C PHE A 11 -1.51 5.66 5.59
N THR A 12 -1.77 6.96 5.42
CA THR A 12 -3.04 7.44 4.86
C THR A 12 -3.23 6.99 3.42
N GLU A 13 -2.20 7.07 2.57
CA GLU A 13 -2.26 6.58 1.19
C GLU A 13 -2.53 5.05 1.15
N CYS A 14 -1.91 4.27 2.04
CA CYS A 14 -2.20 2.84 2.18
C CYS A 14 -3.62 2.58 2.69
N LEU A 15 -4.10 3.35 3.67
CA LEU A 15 -5.47 3.20 4.16
C LEU A 15 -6.49 3.52 3.07
N ASP A 16 -6.27 4.55 2.26
CA ASP A 16 -7.12 4.89 1.12
C ASP A 16 -7.18 3.75 0.10
N LEU A 17 -6.06 3.05 -0.14
CA LEU A 17 -6.01 1.84 -0.98
C LEU A 17 -6.84 0.67 -0.41
N ILE A 18 -7.10 0.63 0.90
CA ILE A 18 -7.89 -0.42 1.58
C ILE A 18 -9.34 0.04 1.80
N THR A 19 -9.68 1.30 1.50
CA THR A 19 -11.07 1.74 1.56
C THR A 19 -11.87 1.23 0.37
N THR A 20 -13.13 0.91 0.62
CA THR A 20 -14.02 0.07 -0.20
C THR A 20 -13.96 0.27 -1.73
N PRO A 21 -13.92 1.48 -2.31
CA PRO A 21 -13.87 1.59 -3.77
C PRO A 21 -12.54 1.10 -4.38
N VAL A 22 -11.40 1.25 -3.68
CA VAL A 22 -10.10 0.86 -4.23
C VAL A 22 -9.84 -0.64 -4.12
N VAL A 23 -10.36 -1.28 -3.07
CA VAL A 23 -10.29 -2.75 -2.95
C VAL A 23 -11.10 -3.42 -4.05
N ASP A 24 -12.29 -2.90 -4.35
CA ASP A 24 -13.13 -3.41 -5.43
C ASP A 24 -12.44 -3.21 -6.80
N ASP A 25 -11.89 -2.02 -7.06
CA ASP A 25 -11.13 -1.75 -8.30
C ASP A 25 -9.88 -2.65 -8.43
N VAL A 26 -9.18 -2.94 -7.34
CA VAL A 26 -8.05 -3.89 -7.34
C VAL A 26 -8.55 -5.32 -7.59
N ALA A 27 -9.67 -5.71 -6.98
CA ALA A 27 -10.28 -7.02 -7.17
C ALA A 27 -10.80 -7.24 -8.59
N ASP A 28 -11.28 -6.17 -9.24
CA ASP A 28 -11.70 -6.14 -10.64
C ASP A 28 -10.53 -6.02 -11.63
N GLY A 29 -9.29 -5.89 -11.12
CA GLY A 29 -8.07 -5.83 -11.93
C GLY A 29 -7.88 -4.49 -12.67
N GLU A 30 -8.47 -3.40 -12.19
CA GLU A 30 -8.39 -2.10 -12.84
C GLU A 30 -6.94 -1.61 -12.93
N PRO A 31 -6.41 -1.33 -14.15
CA PRO A 31 -4.99 -1.01 -14.34
C PRO A 31 -4.51 0.21 -13.56
N ALA A 32 -5.39 1.20 -13.38
CA ALA A 32 -5.07 2.42 -12.64
C ALA A 32 -5.01 2.19 -11.11
N ALA A 33 -5.74 1.20 -10.60
CA ALA A 33 -5.68 0.81 -9.18
C ALA A 33 -4.40 0.01 -8.91
N LEU A 34 -4.08 -0.96 -9.77
CA LEU A 34 -2.84 -1.74 -9.70
C LEU A 34 -1.58 -0.85 -9.80
N ALA A 35 -1.58 0.15 -10.69
CA ALA A 35 -0.46 1.10 -10.81
C ALA A 35 -0.24 1.93 -9.53
N ARG A 36 -1.33 2.32 -8.83
CA ARG A 36 -1.24 3.02 -7.55
C ARG A 36 -0.72 2.11 -6.43
N LEU A 37 -1.16 0.85 -6.42
CA LEU A 37 -0.70 -0.14 -5.45
C LEU A 37 0.82 -0.39 -5.58
N TRP A 38 1.32 -0.55 -6.82
CA TRP A 38 2.76 -0.70 -7.06
C TRP A 38 3.56 0.55 -6.70
N ALA A 39 3.03 1.75 -6.94
CA ALA A 39 3.70 2.98 -6.53
C ALA A 39 3.82 3.09 -5.00
N ALA A 40 2.79 2.64 -4.26
CA ALA A 40 2.82 2.60 -2.81
C ALA A 40 3.82 1.56 -2.27
N ASP A 41 3.87 0.35 -2.85
CA ASP A 41 4.86 -0.69 -2.53
C ASP A 41 6.30 -0.18 -2.69
N GLU A 42 6.60 0.48 -3.82
CA GLU A 42 7.94 1.02 -4.08
C GLU A 42 8.29 2.16 -3.10
N ALA A 43 7.35 3.05 -2.80
CA ALA A 43 7.55 4.13 -1.84
C ALA A 43 7.79 3.62 -0.42
N LEU A 44 7.12 2.53 -0.02
CA LEU A 44 7.33 1.88 1.27
C LEU A 44 8.71 1.22 1.37
N ARG A 45 9.15 0.51 0.32
CA ARG A 45 10.50 -0.08 0.28
C ARG A 45 11.62 0.95 0.36
N ALA A 46 11.34 2.17 -0.11
CA ALA A 46 12.28 3.28 -0.09
C ALA A 46 12.35 4.04 1.26
N GLN A 47 11.58 3.67 2.30
CA GLN A 47 11.60 4.34 3.61
C GLN A 47 12.47 3.62 4.66
N PRO A 48 13.72 4.07 4.91
CA PRO A 48 14.61 3.47 5.90
C PRO A 48 14.28 3.82 7.36
N GLU A 49 13.58 4.93 7.63
CA GLU A 49 13.37 5.44 9.00
C GLU A 49 12.33 4.65 9.82
N ASP A 50 11.38 3.97 9.17
CA ASP A 50 10.26 3.28 9.81
C ASP A 50 10.09 1.85 9.27
N ARG A 51 11.23 1.19 9.01
CA ARG A 51 11.33 -0.11 8.33
C ARG A 51 10.41 -1.20 8.89
N HIS A 52 10.26 -1.30 10.21
CA HIS A 52 9.37 -2.29 10.83
C HIS A 52 7.89 -2.05 10.54
N ARG A 53 7.48 -0.79 10.36
CA ARG A 53 6.12 -0.42 9.96
C ARG A 53 5.92 -0.55 8.46
N ALA A 54 6.95 -0.23 7.68
CA ALA A 54 6.96 -0.46 6.24
C ALA A 54 6.83 -1.96 5.91
N ASP A 55 7.54 -2.84 6.61
CA ASP A 55 7.46 -4.30 6.41
C ASP A 55 6.03 -4.83 6.63
N ALA A 56 5.33 -4.37 7.67
CA ALA A 56 3.94 -4.77 7.92
C ALA A 56 2.97 -4.33 6.81
N LEU A 57 3.20 -3.15 6.20
CA LEU A 57 2.41 -2.67 5.08
C LEU A 57 2.73 -3.42 3.79
N LEU A 58 4.00 -3.79 3.57
CA LEU A 58 4.43 -4.60 2.43
C LEU A 58 3.82 -6.00 2.45
N GLU A 59 3.76 -6.63 3.63
CA GLU A 59 3.13 -7.96 3.80
C GLU A 59 1.63 -7.92 3.45
N MET A 60 0.96 -6.85 3.84
CA MET A 60 -0.44 -6.62 3.49
C MET A 60 -0.64 -6.37 1.98
N ILE A 61 0.19 -5.54 1.34
CA ILE A 61 0.11 -5.30 -0.12
C ILE A 61 0.39 -6.59 -0.90
N ALA A 62 1.38 -7.39 -0.49
CA ALA A 62 1.71 -8.65 -1.13
C ALA A 62 0.51 -9.61 -1.13
N THR A 63 -0.23 -9.68 -0.02
CA THR A 63 -1.46 -10.48 0.09
C THR A 63 -2.51 -10.04 -0.94
N PHE A 64 -2.74 -8.74 -1.11
CA PHE A 64 -3.69 -8.24 -2.11
C PHE A 64 -3.25 -8.51 -3.55
N VAL A 65 -1.95 -8.36 -3.87
CA VAL A 65 -1.45 -8.67 -5.22
C VAL A 65 -1.57 -10.16 -5.53
N GLU A 66 -1.27 -11.05 -4.58
CA GLU A 66 -1.41 -12.49 -4.77
C GLU A 66 -2.87 -12.93 -4.96
N ASP A 67 -3.79 -12.34 -4.20
CA ASP A 67 -5.21 -12.71 -4.24
C ASP A 67 -5.96 -12.14 -5.46
N TYR A 68 -5.56 -10.97 -5.97
CA TYR A 68 -6.34 -10.23 -6.97
C TYR A 68 -5.58 -9.87 -8.26
N GLY A 69 -4.25 -9.98 -8.31
CA GLY A 69 -3.43 -9.53 -9.44
C GLY A 69 -3.38 -10.46 -10.67
N ARG A 70 -4.44 -11.22 -10.95
CA ARG A 70 -4.44 -12.20 -12.06
C ARG A 70 -4.91 -11.65 -13.39
#